data_AF-A0A2V8UYA6-F1
#
_entry.id   AF-A0A2V8UYA6-F1
#
_cell.length_a   1.000
_cell.length_b   1.000
_cell.length_c   1.000
_cell.angle_alpha   90.00
_cell.angle_beta   90.00
_cell.angle_gamma   90.00
#
_symmetry.space_group_name_H-M   'P 1'
#
loop_
_entity.id
_entity.type
_entity.pdbx_description
1 polymer ?
#
loop_
_entity_poly.entity_id
_entity_poly.type
_entity_poly.pdbx_seq_one_letter_code
_entity_poly.pdbx_strand_id
1 'polypeptide(L)'
;MFFGFNFEYVPQEQLKGEPKSMRVEREESLDATGNPITAIRYVQQVTEYRKDGKEAEHRTYRPDGTLSYRDLYEYEEDGRLAKVTTLDDTGTPVRVQTVYRTGPGMEEVVDVGPDGRERSRTMNRRDEAGRPLESTVTEMNHIQAHLALL
;
A
#
# COMPACT_ATOMS: atom_id res chain seq x y z
N MET A 1 22.07 -17.67 -7.73
CA MET A 1 22.52 -16.30 -7.43
C MET A 1 21.36 -15.61 -6.74
N PHE A 2 21.45 -15.32 -5.45
CA PHE A 2 20.34 -14.78 -4.67
C PHE A 2 20.48 -13.25 -4.61
N PHE A 3 19.56 -12.53 -5.25
CA PHE A 3 19.44 -11.09 -5.06
C PHE A 3 18.59 -10.82 -3.82
N GLY A 4 19.27 -10.65 -2.68
CA GLY A 4 18.64 -10.21 -1.44
C GLY A 4 18.39 -8.71 -1.49
N PHE A 5 17.16 -8.30 -1.81
CA PHE A 5 16.71 -6.92 -1.58
C PHE A 5 16.44 -6.73 -0.09
N ASN A 6 17.42 -6.20 0.64
CA ASN A 6 17.22 -5.76 2.02
C ASN A 6 16.31 -4.52 2.03
N PHE A 7 15.00 -4.76 2.17
CA PHE A 7 14.10 -3.72 2.66
C PHE A 7 14.37 -3.57 4.17
N GLU A 8 15.25 -2.64 4.54
CA GLU A 8 15.26 -2.15 5.91
C GLU A 8 13.91 -1.50 6.18
N TYR A 9 13.06 -2.19 6.93
CA TYR A 9 11.86 -1.62 7.52
C TYR A 9 12.30 -0.60 8.57
N VAL A 10 12.52 0.64 8.13
CA VAL A 10 12.60 1.78 9.04
C VAL A 10 11.23 1.90 9.70
N PRO A 11 11.11 1.70 11.02
CA PRO A 11 9.83 1.89 11.69
C PRO A 11 9.37 3.32 11.44
N GLN A 12 8.08 3.53 11.15
CA GLN A 12 7.51 4.87 11.16
C GLN A 12 7.88 5.52 12.50
N GLU A 13 8.71 6.57 12.46
CA GLU A 13 8.94 7.40 13.64
C GLU A 13 7.57 7.86 14.14
N GLN A 14 7.29 7.71 15.44
CA GLN A 14 6.01 8.12 15.99
C GLN A 14 5.83 9.62 15.79
N LEU A 15 5.00 9.97 14.80
CA LEU A 15 4.78 11.35 14.37
C LEU A 15 4.24 12.15 15.56
N LYS A 16 4.89 13.27 15.88
CA LYS A 16 4.56 14.09 17.05
C LYS A 16 3.37 14.99 16.73
N GLY A 17 2.24 14.75 17.40
CA GLY A 17 1.00 15.52 17.24
C GLY A 17 0.11 14.95 16.13
N GLU A 18 -0.78 15.79 15.59
CA GLU A 18 -1.63 15.46 14.44
C GLU A 18 -0.90 15.87 13.14
N PRO A 19 -0.21 14.95 12.43
CA PRO A 19 0.38 15.27 11.14
C PRO A 19 -0.73 15.59 10.14
N LYS A 20 -0.51 16.61 9.29
CA LYS A 20 -1.38 16.86 8.12
C LYS A 20 -0.81 16.22 6.86
N SER A 21 0.52 16.13 6.79
CA SER A 21 1.24 15.45 5.72
C SER A 21 2.60 14.95 6.20
N MET A 22 3.03 13.82 5.65
CA MET A 22 4.37 13.27 5.73
C MET A 22 4.98 13.26 4.33
N ARG A 23 6.28 13.54 4.22
CA ARG A 23 7.02 13.56 2.95
C ARG A 23 8.32 12.79 3.13
N VAL A 24 8.51 11.77 2.31
CA VAL A 24 9.72 10.95 2.27
C VAL A 24 10.56 11.40 1.09
N GLU A 25 11.83 11.73 1.34
CA GLU A 25 12.81 12.09 0.32
C GLU A 25 13.97 11.10 0.35
N ARG A 26 14.53 10.82 -0.83
CA ARG A 26 15.66 9.91 -1.04
C ARG A 26 16.81 10.65 -1.70
N GLU A 27 18.04 10.27 -1.37
CA GLU A 27 19.29 10.87 -1.89
C GLU A 27 20.27 9.75 -2.33
N GLU A 28 20.95 9.88 -3.48
CA GLU A 28 21.71 8.79 -4.14
C GLU A 28 23.00 9.25 -4.86
N SER A 29 23.98 8.36 -5.12
CA SER A 29 25.18 8.70 -5.92
C SER A 29 25.87 7.63 -6.80
N LEU A 30 26.32 8.01 -8.01
CA LEU A 30 27.28 7.32 -8.91
C LEU A 30 28.71 7.27 -8.33
N ASP A 31 29.39 6.18 -8.66
CA ASP A 31 30.58 6.22 -9.52
C ASP A 31 30.28 5.51 -10.86
N ALA A 32 31.26 5.43 -11.77
CA ALA A 32 31.11 5.04 -13.18
C ALA A 32 30.52 3.64 -13.48
N THR A 33 30.19 2.81 -12.48
CA THR A 33 29.63 1.46 -12.69
C THR A 33 28.13 1.30 -12.39
N GLY A 34 27.42 2.35 -11.96
CA GLY A 34 25.94 2.35 -11.97
C GLY A 34 25.26 2.79 -10.67
N ASN A 35 24.86 4.04 -10.64
CA ASN A 35 23.91 4.72 -9.74
C ASN A 35 23.60 6.08 -10.42
N PRO A 36 23.16 7.19 -9.76
CA PRO A 36 22.75 8.39 -10.51
C PRO A 36 23.77 9.51 -10.84
N ILE A 37 24.28 10.33 -9.89
CA ILE A 37 25.43 11.29 -10.07
C ILE A 37 26.09 11.58 -8.69
N THR A 38 26.62 12.77 -8.39
CA THR A 38 26.24 13.62 -7.25
C THR A 38 24.91 13.26 -6.56
N ALA A 39 24.74 13.60 -5.28
CA ALA A 39 23.49 13.49 -4.51
C ALA A 39 22.23 13.85 -5.33
N ILE A 40 21.54 12.86 -5.89
CA ILE A 40 20.22 13.07 -6.51
C ILE A 40 19.17 12.98 -5.41
N ARG A 41 18.68 14.14 -4.99
CA ARG A 41 17.61 14.24 -4.02
C ARG A 41 16.26 14.33 -4.71
N TYR A 42 15.38 13.39 -4.45
CA TYR A 42 14.02 13.36 -4.99
C TYR A 42 12.98 12.99 -3.93
N VAL A 43 11.73 13.39 -4.16
CA VAL A 43 10.59 12.97 -3.33
C VAL A 43 10.25 11.54 -3.72
N GLN A 44 10.25 10.63 -2.77
CA GLN A 44 9.80 9.27 -3.02
C GLN A 44 8.29 9.15 -2.80
N GLN A 45 7.79 9.71 -1.68
CA GLN A 45 6.41 9.57 -1.25
C GLN A 45 5.89 10.82 -0.55
N VAL A 46 4.59 11.09 -0.66
CA VAL A 46 3.85 12.05 0.17
C VAL A 46 2.54 11.43 0.63
N THR A 47 2.34 11.35 1.94
CA THR A 47 1.12 10.88 2.57
C THR A 47 0.40 12.07 3.20
N GLU A 48 -0.87 12.29 2.86
CA GLU A 48 -1.74 13.28 3.49
C GLU A 48 -2.66 12.59 4.50
N TYR A 49 -2.93 13.26 5.62
CA TYR A 49 -3.72 12.71 6.73
C TYR A 49 -4.98 13.54 6.99
N ARG A 50 -6.04 12.83 7.36
CA ARG A 50 -7.30 13.37 7.86
C ARG A 50 -7.11 13.94 9.28
N LYS A 51 -8.09 14.73 9.75
CA LYS A 51 -8.08 15.27 11.13
C LYS A 51 -8.06 14.20 12.22
N ASP A 52 -8.55 12.99 11.93
CA ASP A 52 -8.53 11.83 12.83
C ASP A 52 -7.24 10.99 12.71
N GLY A 53 -6.19 11.52 12.08
CA GLY A 53 -4.87 10.90 11.96
C GLY A 53 -4.78 9.74 10.97
N LYS A 54 -5.87 9.38 10.30
CA LYS A 54 -5.89 8.34 9.25
C LYS A 54 -5.42 8.91 7.92
N GLU A 55 -4.84 8.07 7.07
CA GLU A 55 -4.40 8.48 5.73
C GLU A 55 -5.61 8.93 4.89
N ALA A 56 -5.42 9.95 4.05
CA ALA A 56 -6.42 10.43 3.09
C ALA A 56 -6.00 10.06 1.67
N GLU A 57 -4.74 10.36 1.35
CA GLU A 57 -4.11 10.13 0.05
C GLU A 57 -2.63 9.78 0.25
N HIS A 58 -2.15 8.75 -0.44
CA HIS A 58 -0.72 8.40 -0.51
C HIS A 58 -0.25 8.51 -1.96
N ARG A 59 0.74 9.34 -2.24
CA ARG A 59 1.33 9.53 -3.57
C ARG A 59 2.74 8.97 -3.60
N THR A 60 3.05 8.14 -4.59
CA THR A 60 4.41 7.68 -4.86
C THR A 60 4.91 8.30 -6.16
N TYR A 61 6.15 8.77 -6.16
CA TYR A 61 6.78 9.47 -7.29
C TYR A 61 7.95 8.67 -7.86
N ARG A 62 8.26 8.90 -9.13
CA ARG A 62 9.46 8.37 -9.81
C ARG A 62 10.67 9.27 -9.51
N PRO A 63 11.92 8.80 -9.74
CA PRO A 63 13.13 9.60 -9.50
C PRO A 63 13.21 10.91 -10.30
N ASP A 64 12.50 11.01 -11.43
CA ASP A 64 12.35 12.23 -12.23
C ASP A 64 11.34 13.25 -11.65
N GLY A 65 10.71 12.94 -10.52
CA GLY A 65 9.69 13.76 -9.87
C GLY A 65 8.27 13.62 -10.43
N THR A 66 8.05 12.80 -11.47
CA THR A 66 6.71 12.51 -11.98
C THR A 66 5.93 11.67 -10.96
N LEU A 67 4.61 11.89 -10.87
CA LEU A 67 3.74 10.99 -10.11
C LEU A 67 3.80 9.60 -10.75
N SER A 68 3.87 8.54 -9.94
CA SER A 68 3.82 7.15 -10.42
C SER A 68 2.41 6.60 -10.29
N TYR A 69 1.84 6.74 -9.09
CA TYR A 69 0.46 6.41 -8.75
C TYR A 69 0.06 7.13 -7.46
N ARG A 70 -1.23 7.11 -7.14
CA ARG A 70 -1.74 7.52 -5.84
C ARG A 70 -2.87 6.62 -5.33
N ASP A 71 -2.88 6.37 -4.04
CA ASP A 71 -3.93 5.64 -3.34
C ASP A 71 -4.83 6.63 -2.58
N LEU A 72 -6.14 6.46 -2.72
CA LEU A 72 -7.16 7.17 -1.95
C LEU A 72 -7.82 6.22 -0.94
N TYR A 73 -7.93 6.64 0.31
CA TYR A 73 -8.38 5.79 1.42
C TYR A 73 -9.77 6.20 1.93
N GLU A 74 -10.69 5.24 1.90
CA GLU A 74 -12.07 5.37 2.40
C GLU A 74 -12.23 4.51 3.65
N TYR A 75 -12.91 5.07 4.67
CA TYR A 75 -13.07 4.43 5.98
C TYR A 75 -14.54 4.37 6.38
N GLU A 76 -14.90 3.32 7.09
CA GLU A 76 -16.18 3.19 7.78
C GLU A 76 -16.33 4.24 8.90
N GLU A 77 -17.57 4.43 9.37
CA GLU A 77 -17.88 5.33 10.49
C GLU A 77 -17.12 4.94 11.78
N ASP A 78 -16.89 3.63 12.00
CA ASP A 78 -16.08 3.12 13.12
C ASP A 78 -14.56 3.34 12.95
N GLY A 79 -14.15 3.91 11.81
CA GLY A 79 -12.78 4.28 11.49
C GLY A 79 -11.93 3.17 10.88
N ARG A 80 -12.47 1.97 10.62
CA ARG A 80 -11.74 0.92 9.89
C ARG A 80 -11.67 1.22 8.39
N LEU A 81 -10.64 0.73 7.73
CA LEU A 81 -10.47 0.89 6.28
C LEU A 81 -11.56 0.10 5.54
N ALA A 82 -12.33 0.79 4.70
CA ALA A 82 -13.40 0.21 3.88
C ALA A 82 -12.92 -0.04 2.45
N LYS A 83 -12.13 0.87 1.88
CA LYS A 83 -11.71 0.80 0.47
C LYS A 83 -10.44 1.60 0.19
N VAL A 84 -9.65 1.10 -0.75
CA VAL A 84 -8.51 1.80 -1.35
C VAL A 84 -8.72 1.89 -2.85
N THR A 85 -8.55 3.08 -3.42
CA THR A 85 -8.60 3.29 -4.88
C THR A 85 -7.22 3.75 -5.37
N THR A 86 -6.52 2.91 -6.12
CA THR A 86 -5.26 3.27 -6.77
C THR A 86 -5.55 3.92 -8.12
N LEU A 87 -5.08 5.14 -8.28
CA LEU A 87 -5.12 5.91 -9.51
C LEU A 87 -3.71 5.97 -10.12
N ASP A 88 -3.61 5.93 -11.45
CA ASP A 88 -2.37 6.23 -12.16
C ASP A 88 -2.02 7.73 -12.14
N ASP A 89 -0.96 8.10 -12.86
CA ASP A 89 -0.48 9.48 -12.97
C ASP A 89 -1.41 10.41 -13.78
N THR A 90 -2.38 9.87 -14.52
CA THR A 90 -3.47 10.62 -15.15
C THR A 90 -4.68 10.81 -14.24
N GLY A 91 -4.73 10.09 -13.11
CA GLY A 91 -5.89 10.04 -12.22
C GLY A 91 -6.92 8.97 -12.61
N THR A 92 -6.58 8.04 -13.51
CA THR A 92 -7.46 6.94 -13.92
C THR A 92 -7.37 5.77 -12.92
N PRO A 93 -8.49 5.20 -12.44
CA PRO A 93 -8.45 4.03 -11.57
C PRO A 93 -7.81 2.81 -12.25
N VAL A 94 -6.68 2.36 -11.69
CA VAL A 94 -5.97 1.15 -12.14
C VAL A 94 -6.18 -0.05 -11.22
N ARG A 95 -6.65 0.19 -9.99
CA ARG A 95 -6.96 -0.86 -9.01
C ARG A 95 -7.95 -0.34 -7.97
N VAL A 96 -8.88 -1.18 -7.53
CA VAL A 96 -9.75 -0.92 -6.39
C VAL A 96 -9.69 -2.11 -5.45
N GLN A 97 -9.41 -1.85 -4.17
CA GLN A 97 -9.48 -2.85 -3.11
C GLN A 97 -10.65 -2.49 -2.18
N THR A 98 -11.57 -3.41 -1.96
CA THR A 98 -12.71 -3.22 -1.02
C THR A 98 -12.60 -4.23 0.11
N VAL A 99 -12.81 -3.79 1.35
CA VAL A 99 -12.67 -4.58 2.58
C VAL A 99 -14.05 -4.79 3.19
N TYR A 100 -14.54 -6.03 3.19
CA TYR A 100 -15.81 -6.43 3.78
C TYR A 100 -15.59 -7.12 5.11
N ARG A 101 -16.36 -6.77 6.15
CA ARG A 101 -16.37 -7.55 7.39
C ARG A 101 -17.29 -8.75 7.24
N THR A 102 -16.73 -9.95 7.31
CA THR A 102 -17.47 -11.23 7.25
C THR A 102 -17.75 -11.82 8.63
N GLY A 103 -17.07 -11.33 9.68
CA GLY A 103 -17.31 -11.73 11.07
C GLY A 103 -16.39 -11.03 12.07
N PRO A 104 -16.44 -11.38 13.37
CA PRO A 104 -15.49 -10.90 14.36
C PRO A 104 -14.06 -11.30 14.00
N GLY A 105 -13.19 -10.32 13.77
CA GLY A 105 -11.82 -10.55 13.32
C GLY A 105 -11.69 -11.18 11.93
N MET A 106 -12.74 -11.14 11.10
CA MET A 106 -12.74 -11.71 9.74
C MET A 106 -13.05 -10.63 8.70
N GLU A 107 -12.15 -10.49 7.74
CA GLU A 107 -12.15 -9.45 6.70
C GLU A 107 -11.92 -10.10 5.32
N GLU A 108 -12.80 -9.86 4.37
CA GLU A 108 -12.61 -10.23 2.96
C GLU A 108 -12.13 -8.99 2.18
N VAL A 109 -10.96 -9.07 1.57
CA VAL A 109 -10.42 -8.03 0.69
C VAL A 109 -10.61 -8.46 -0.76
N VAL A 110 -11.43 -7.73 -1.51
CA VAL A 110 -11.69 -7.97 -2.93
C VAL A 110 -10.89 -6.97 -3.77
N ASP A 111 -10.05 -7.48 -4.66
CA ASP A 111 -9.19 -6.73 -5.56
C ASP A 111 -9.79 -6.67 -6.97
N VAL A 112 -9.93 -5.49 -7.54
CA VAL A 112 -10.60 -5.25 -8.83
C VAL A 112 -9.68 -4.45 -9.76
N GLY A 113 -9.50 -4.93 -10.98
CA GLY A 113 -8.69 -4.28 -12.00
C GLY A 113 -9.39 -3.09 -12.70
N PRO A 114 -8.70 -2.41 -13.64
CA PRO A 114 -9.27 -1.26 -14.36
C PRO A 114 -10.42 -1.64 -15.30
N ASP A 115 -10.55 -2.92 -15.65
CA ASP A 115 -11.66 -3.48 -16.43
C ASP A 115 -12.91 -3.80 -15.57
N GLY A 116 -12.89 -3.45 -14.28
CA GLY A 116 -13.97 -3.74 -13.33
C GLY A 116 -14.10 -5.22 -12.96
N ARG A 117 -13.15 -6.08 -13.36
CA ARG A 117 -13.17 -7.51 -13.00
C ARG A 117 -12.31 -7.79 -11.78
N GLU A 118 -12.83 -8.66 -10.93
CA GLU A 118 -12.11 -9.23 -9.78
C GLU A 118 -10.79 -9.87 -10.24
N ARG A 119 -9.69 -9.54 -9.56
CA ARG A 119 -8.33 -10.02 -9.82
C ARG A 119 -7.90 -11.03 -8.78
N SER A 120 -8.08 -10.69 -7.51
CA SER A 120 -7.91 -11.60 -6.39
C SER A 120 -8.86 -11.28 -5.24
N ARG A 121 -9.03 -12.25 -4.34
CA ARG A 121 -9.89 -12.19 -3.16
C ARG A 121 -9.14 -12.80 -2.00
N THR A 122 -9.00 -12.05 -0.91
CA THR A 122 -8.23 -12.47 0.26
C THR A 122 -9.13 -12.53 1.49
N MET A 123 -9.35 -13.72 2.03
CA MET A 123 -9.99 -13.90 3.33
C MET A 123 -8.93 -13.82 4.42
N ASN A 124 -8.99 -12.79 5.26
CA ASN A 124 -8.09 -12.60 6.40
C ASN A 124 -8.83 -12.90 7.71
N ARG A 125 -8.16 -13.63 8.60
CA ARG A 125 -8.56 -13.82 9.99
C ARG A 125 -7.52 -13.22 10.91
N ARG A 126 -7.97 -12.50 11.93
CA ARG A 126 -7.16 -11.89 12.97
C ARG A 126 -7.63 -12.33 14.35
N ASP A 127 -6.74 -12.23 15.34
CA ASP A 127 -7.11 -12.40 16.74
C ASP A 127 -7.66 -11.09 17.34
N GLU A 128 -8.04 -11.13 18.62
CA GLU A 128 -8.57 -9.96 19.35
C GLU A 128 -7.54 -8.82 19.48
N ALA A 129 -6.24 -9.11 19.33
CA ALA A 129 -5.17 -8.12 19.29
C ALA A 129 -4.87 -7.60 17.86
N GLY A 130 -5.66 -8.00 16.86
CA GLY A 130 -5.51 -7.59 15.45
C GLY A 130 -4.39 -8.31 14.68
N ARG A 131 -3.69 -9.25 15.33
CA ARG A 131 -2.58 -10.00 14.72
C ARG A 131 -3.14 -11.00 13.70
N PRO A 132 -2.49 -11.21 12.54
CA PRO A 132 -2.95 -12.19 11.57
C PRO A 132 -2.89 -13.61 12.16
N LEU A 133 -4.00 -14.34 12.03
CA LEU A 133 -4.08 -15.78 12.32
C LEU A 133 -4.03 -16.61 11.04
N GLU A 134 -4.71 -16.15 10.00
CA GLU A 134 -4.88 -16.89 8.74
C GLU A 134 -5.10 -15.91 7.59
N SER A 135 -4.61 -16.24 6.39
CA SER A 135 -4.91 -15.50 5.17
C SER A 135 -5.03 -16.48 4.00
N THR A 136 -6.18 -16.50 3.33
CA THR A 136 -6.41 -17.32 2.13
C THR A 136 -6.61 -16.40 0.94
N VAL A 137 -5.69 -16.42 -0.02
CA VAL A 137 -5.80 -15.69 -1.28
C VAL A 137 -6.36 -16.62 -2.37
N THR A 138 -7.34 -16.12 -3.12
CA THR A 138 -7.82 -16.71 -4.37
C THR A 138 -7.48 -15.75 -5.50
N GLU A 139 -6.64 -16.17 -6.43
CA GLU A 139 -6.38 -15.45 -7.68
C GLU A 139 -7.40 -15.88 -8.75
N MET A 140 -8.01 -14.93 -9.46
CA MET A 140 -9.00 -15.25 -10.50
C MET A 140 -8.38 -15.44 -11.89
N ASN A 141 -7.08 -15.18 -12.01
CA ASN A 141 -6.31 -15.41 -13.23
C ASN A 141 -5.62 -16.79 -13.28
N HIS A 142 -5.65 -17.57 -12.20
CA HIS A 142 -5.10 -18.93 -12.15
C HIS A 142 -5.97 -19.86 -11.30
N ILE A 143 -6.11 -21.12 -11.75
CA ILE A 143 -6.76 -22.18 -10.97
C ILE A 143 -6.00 -22.35 -9.63
N GLN A 144 -6.79 -22.38 -8.54
CA GLN A 144 -6.40 -22.31 -7.13
C GLN A 144 -4.97 -22.78 -6.75
N ALA A 145 -4.28 -21.95 -5.98
CA ALA A 145 -3.17 -22.36 -5.13
C ALA A 145 -3.53 -22.10 -3.65
N HIS A 146 -3.65 -23.16 -2.84
CA HIS A 146 -3.71 -23.03 -1.39
C HIS A 146 -2.32 -22.72 -0.83
N LEU A 147 -2.21 -21.70 0.03
CA LEU A 147 -1.03 -21.47 0.85
C LEU A 147 -1.39 -21.66 2.32
N ALA A 148 -1.23 -22.89 2.82
CA ALA A 148 -1.25 -23.14 4.25
C ALA A 148 0.10 -22.69 4.84
N LEU A 149 0.09 -21.68 5.72
CA LEU A 149 1.21 -21.40 6.60
C LEU A 149 1.09 -22.31 7.83
N LEU A 150 2.19 -23.01 8.14
CA LEU A 150 2.32 -23.98 9.25
C LEU A 150 2.44 -23.28 10.60
#